data_AF-A0A7W1B1S6-F1
#
_entry.id   AF-A0A7W1B1S6-F1
#
_cell.length_a   1.000
_cell.length_b   1.000
_cell.length_c   1.000
_cell.angle_alpha   90.00
_cell.angle_beta   90.00
_cell.angle_gamma   90.00
#
_symmetry.space_group_name_H-M   'P 1'
#
loop_
_entity.id
_entity.type
_entity.pdbx_description
1 polymer ?
#
loop_
_entity_poly.entity_id
_entity_poly.type
_entity_poly.pdbx_seq_one_letter_code
_entity_poly.pdbx_strand_id
1 'polypeptide(L)' 'MIGVDPTCQGRGLGESLMRPILSRADHDGVACYLETPNRGNVRFYERRGFQVMAETDIPESDVHIWLMRRDPASLEPA' A
#
# COMPACT_ATOMS: atom_id res chain seq x y z
N MET A 1 0.60 -2.84 10.08
CA MET A 1 -0.37 -3.79 9.49
C MET A 1 -1.75 -3.14 9.50
N ILE A 2 -2.50 -3.22 8.40
CA ILE A 2 -3.89 -2.74 8.30
C ILE A 2 -4.76 -3.93 7.94
N GLY A 3 -5.91 -4.05 8.60
CA GLY A 3 -6.89 -5.09 8.33
C GLY A 3 -8.31 -4.53 8.40
N VAL A 4 -9.20 -5.09 7.59
CA VAL A 4 -10.64 -4.82 7.63
C VAL A 4 -11.32 -6.17 7.81
N ASP A 5 -12.24 -6.22 8.78
CA ASP A 5 -13.07 -7.40 9.01
C ASP A 5 -13.71 -7.89 7.69
N PRO A 6 -13.68 -9.20 7.36
CA PRO A 6 -14.20 -9.73 6.10
C PRO A 6 -15.63 -9.27 5.78
N THR A 7 -16.51 -9.16 6.78
CA THR A 7 -17.91 -8.72 6.60
C THR A 7 -18.05 -7.22 6.27
N CYS A 8 -16.98 -6.47 6.49
CA CYS A 8 -16.88 -5.03 6.29
C CYS A 8 -16.02 -4.65 5.06
N GLN A 9 -15.45 -5.63 4.35
CA GLN A 9 -14.67 -5.39 3.13
C GLN A 9 -15.53 -4.87 1.97
N GLY A 10 -14.89 -4.26 0.97
CA GLY A 10 -15.58 -3.67 -0.18
C GLY A 10 -16.30 -2.35 0.08
N ARG A 11 -16.28 -1.85 1.33
CA ARG A 11 -16.99 -0.61 1.74
C ARG A 11 -16.09 0.64 1.83
N GLY A 12 -14.89 0.60 1.26
CA GLY A 12 -13.93 1.72 1.31
C GLY A 12 -13.22 1.94 2.65
N LEU A 13 -13.41 1.05 3.64
CA LEU A 13 -12.78 1.18 4.96
C LEU A 13 -11.25 1.10 4.89
N GLY A 14 -10.70 0.20 4.06
CA GLY A 14 -9.25 0.11 3.87
C GLY A 14 -8.65 1.41 3.33
N GLU A 15 -9.38 2.12 2.46
CA GLU A 15 -8.98 3.46 2.02
C GLU A 15 -8.99 4.47 3.15
N SER A 16 -10.09 4.47 3.91
CA SER A 16 -10.30 5.41 5.01
C SER A 16 -9.21 5.27 6.07
N LEU A 17 -8.74 4.04 6.32
CA LEU A 17 -7.62 3.75 7.22
C LEU A 17 -6.28 4.23 6.64
N MET A 18 -6.05 4.09 5.33
CA MET A 18 -4.79 4.50 4.70
C MET A 18 -4.66 6.00 4.49
N ARG A 19 -5.77 6.69 4.18
CA ARG A 19 -5.77 8.11 3.80
C ARG A 19 -5.01 9.01 4.79
N PRO A 20 -5.25 8.98 6.12
CA PRO A 20 -4.53 9.85 7.05
C PRO A 20 -3.02 9.56 7.09
N ILE A 21 -2.63 8.30 6.93
CA ILE A 21 -1.21 7.87 6.90
C ILE A 21 -0.53 8.45 5.65
N LEU A 22 -1.16 8.29 4.49
CA LEU A 22 -0.60 8.79 3.23
C LEU A 22 -0.57 10.32 3.20
N SER A 23 -1.61 11.00 3.68
CA SER A 23 -1.64 12.46 3.78
C SER A 23 -0.54 12.99 4.69
N ARG A 24 -0.23 12.28 5.79
CA ARG A 24 0.89 12.66 6.65
C ARG A 24 2.24 12.44 5.97
N ALA A 25 2.41 11.32 5.29
CA ALA A 25 3.64 11.01 4.55
C ALA A 25 3.89 12.04 3.42
N ASP A 26 2.83 12.44 2.71
CA ASP A 26 2.89 13.51 1.71
C ASP A 26 3.32 14.84 2.33
N HIS A 27 2.73 15.22 3.47
CA HIS A 27 3.09 16.44 4.19
C HIS A 27 4.55 16.43 4.69
N ASP A 28 5.01 15.29 5.21
CA ASP A 28 6.37 15.14 5.73
C ASP A 28 7.41 14.92 4.61
N GLY A 29 6.99 14.77 3.35
CA GLY A 29 7.88 14.53 2.21
C GLY A 29 8.59 13.18 2.26
N VAL A 30 7.96 12.17 2.88
CA VAL A 30 8.54 10.83 3.07
C VAL A 30 7.83 9.77 2.24
N ALA A 31 8.60 8.82 1.71
CA ALA A 31 8.05 7.68 1.00
C ALA A 31 7.40 6.67 1.97
N CYS A 32 6.35 6.01 1.48
CA CYS A 32 5.71 4.89 2.15
C CYS A 32 6.14 3.56 1.51
N TYR A 33 6.40 2.57 2.35
CA TYR A 33 6.73 1.22 1.94
C TYR A 33 5.73 0.22 2.53
N LEU A 34 5.39 -0.82 1.77
CA LEU A 34 4.60 -1.94 2.26
C LEU A 34 5.00 -3.23 1.55
N GLU A 35 4.57 -4.33 2.17
CA GLU A 35 4.65 -5.66 1.62
C GLU A 35 3.27 -6.31 1.65
N THR A 36 2.94 -7.10 0.63
CA THR A 36 1.70 -7.89 0.62
C THR A 36 1.95 -9.27 0.03
N PRO A 37 1.49 -10.35 0.68
CA PRO A 37 1.50 -11.69 0.09
C PRO A 37 0.25 -11.98 -0.76
N ASN A 38 -0.71 -11.05 -0.79
CA ASN A 38 -1.94 -11.21 -1.54
C ASN A 38 -1.90 -10.39 -2.84
N ARG A 39 -1.85 -11.08 -3.98
CA ARG A 39 -1.86 -10.47 -5.32
C ARG A 39 -3.07 -9.57 -5.54
N GLY A 40 -4.22 -9.91 -4.98
CA GLY A 40 -5.45 -9.12 -5.07
C GLY A 40 -5.32 -7.74 -4.45
N ASN A 41 -4.43 -7.57 -3.47
CA ASN A 41 -4.18 -6.28 -2.83
C ASN A 41 -3.26 -5.37 -3.66
N VAL A 42 -2.45 -5.91 -4.57
CA VAL A 42 -1.49 -5.12 -5.39
C VAL A 42 -2.24 -4.01 -6.11
N ARG A 43 -3.30 -4.34 -6.86
CA ARG A 43 -4.13 -3.36 -7.57
C ARG A 43 -4.80 -2.33 -6.64
N PHE A 44 -5.12 -2.73 -5.41
CA PHE A 44 -5.65 -1.81 -4.40
C PHE A 44 -4.60 -0.77 -3.99
N TYR A 45 -3.34 -1.18 -3.80
CA TYR A 45 -2.25 -0.26 -3.47
C TYR A 45 -1.80 0.58 -4.67
N GLU A 46 -1.76 0.01 -5.89
CA GLU A 46 -1.44 0.74 -7.11
C GLU A 46 -2.35 1.96 -7.34
N ARG A 47 -3.65 1.78 -7.15
CA ARG A 47 -4.64 2.87 -7.23
C ARG A 47 -4.39 4.01 -6.23
N ARG A 48 -3.55 3.79 -5.22
CA ARG A 48 -3.16 4.76 -4.19
C ARG A 48 -1.78 5.37 -4.43
N GLY A 49 -1.15 5.06 -5.57
CA GLY A 49 0.16 5.59 -5.96
C GLY A 49 1.34 4.71 -5.54
N PHE A 50 1.09 3.50 -5.03
CA PHE A 50 2.17 2.54 -4.83
C PHE A 50 2.59 1.91 -6.15
N GLN A 51 3.85 1.54 -6.26
CA GLN A 51 4.44 0.82 -7.38
C GLN A 51 5.16 -0.41 -6.83
N VAL A 52 5.08 -1.53 -7.55
CA VAL A 52 5.88 -2.72 -7.22
C VAL A 52 7.35 -2.39 -7.51
N MET A 53 8.18 -2.45 -6.48
CA MET A 53 9.63 -2.25 -6.59
C MET A 53 10.35 -3.58 -6.82
N ALA A 54 9.86 -4.63 -6.17
CA ALA A 54 10.38 -5.97 -6.27
C ALA A 54 9.29 -6.97 -5.88
N GLU A 55 9.48 -8.22 -6.28
CA GLU A 55 8.70 -9.36 -5.83
C GLU A 55 9.64 -10.54 -5.61
N THR A 56 9.34 -11.37 -4.63
CA THR A 56 10.20 -12.49 -4.26
C THR A 56 9.40 -13.60 -3.56
N ASP A 57 9.90 -14.82 -3.66
CA ASP A 57 9.40 -15.94 -2.88
C ASP A 57 10.19 -16.03 -1.58
N ILE A 58 9.50 -16.13 -0.45
CA ILE A 58 10.15 -16.26 0.85
C ILE A 58 10.77 -17.67 0.93
N PRO A 59 12.10 -17.80 1.16
CA PRO A 59 12.77 -19.09 1.27
C PRO A 59 12.09 -20.00 2.29
N GLU A 60 12.02 -21.30 1.98
CA GLU A 60 11.42 -22.31 2.86
C GLU A 60 9.92 -22.10 3.13
N SER A 61 9.23 -21.36 2.26
CA SER A 61 7.77 -21.19 2.30
C SER A 61 7.16 -21.12 0.90
N ASP A 62 5.84 -21.31 0.80
CA ASP A 62 5.07 -21.10 -0.44
C ASP A 62 4.51 -19.67 -0.55
N VAL A 63 5.11 -18.71 0.17
CA VAL A 63 4.64 -17.32 0.21
C VAL A 63 5.40 -16.47 -0.79
N HIS A 64 4.68 -16.00 -1.80
CA HIS A 64 5.14 -14.94 -2.69
C HIS A 64 4.79 -13.57 -2.11
N ILE A 65 5.70 -12.61 -2.15
CA ILE A 65 5.51 -11.28 -1.59
C ILE A 65 5.84 -10.17 -2.59
N TRP A 66 4.96 -9.17 -2.68
CA TRP A 66 5.17 -7.95 -3.43
C TRP A 66 5.65 -6.83 -2.51
N LEU A 67 6.80 -6.26 -2.83
CA LEU A 67 7.41 -5.13 -2.14
C LEU A 67 7.02 -3.86 -2.90
N MET A 68 6.26 -2.97 -2.26
CA MET A 68 5.70 -1.81 -2.92
C MET A 68 6.12 -0.51 -2.24
N ARG A 69 6.41 0.51 -3.05
CA ARG A 69 6.77 1.85 -2.60
C ARG A 69 5.83 2.88 -3.20
N ARG A 70 5.50 3.90 -2.43
CA ARG A 70 4.85 5.13 -2.89
C ARG A 70 5.72 6.31 -2.47
N ASP A 71 6.18 7.09 -3.42
CA ASP A 71 6.82 8.38 -3.15
C ASP A 71 5.75 9.42 -2.74
N PRO A 72 6.12 10.43 -1.93
CA PRO A 72 5.19 11.48 -1.55
C PRO A 72 4.66 12.20 -2.78
N ALA A 73 3.38 12.57 -2.78
CA ALA A 73 2.82 13.38 -3.84
C ALA A 73 3.56 14.73 -3.87
N SER A 74 4.09 15.10 -5.05
CA SER A 74 4.79 16.38 -5.20
C SER A 74 3.83 17.52 -4.88
N LEU A 75 4.17 18.33 -3.87
CA LEU A 75 3.47 19.59 -3.55
C LEU A 75 3.88 20.70 -4.52
N GLU A 76 4.02 20.43 -5.82
CA GLU A 76 4.25 21.50 -6.79
C GLU A 76 2.92 22.23 -7.00
N PRO A 77 2.79 23.51 -6.61
CA PRO A 77 1.61 24.29 -6.96
C PRO A 77 1.59 24.45 -8.48
N ALA A 78 0.45 24.10 -9.09
CA ALA A 78 0.14 24.51 -10.46
C ALA A 78 0.05 26.04 -10.58
#